data_AF-A0A3N0U7H0-F1
#
_entry.id   AF-A0A3N0U7H0-F1
#
_cell.length_a   1.000
_cell.length_b   1.000
_cell.length_c   1.000
_cell.angle_alpha   90.00
_cell.angle_beta   90.00
_cell.angle_gamma   90.00
#
_symmetry.space_group_name_H-M   'P 1'
#
loop_
_entity.id
_entity.type
_entity.pdbx_description
1 polymer ?
#
loop_
_entity_poly.entity_id
_entity_poly.type
_entity_poly.pdbx_seq_one_letter_code
_entity_poly.pdbx_strand_id
1 'polypeptide(L)'
;MELRELLGNMLRSELDSFGKDIDKTNEILFSEPDKEKKKEILFDWVKRFQPCMLGRLGAGKKQHINISVYVIDDNDVKKGDEYLHNYLQDCRHDWKRRSAKGESDAVLYFFNIKELATAAPSDLLVEAFEKLSNFIFHEYAPIHTDVIYTEAAPLEMDGKMFLYKAGINFFHTAAHLTANHDRRVPGGAIISINSVGHYANNLIRMGLFPDLETAVSHIQKLAWQSIGKGGFSAGGKDSSTSWHNIDPENTCPFHERPGNVPDNFSIKNYTAKYHTDILIPDRLTRSLSKIDDEKFEKWKWLTIEYFTAQQYELGCIDFGMFQGYRVDFEAIDFNPFPPIKAVNSPDLIY
;
A
#
# COMPACT_ATOMS: atom_id res chain seq x y z
N MET A 1 20.43 -2.65 16.77
CA MET A 1 21.01 -3.72 15.93
C MET A 1 21.08 -3.22 14.49
N GLU A 2 22.15 -3.51 13.75
CA GLU A 2 22.24 -3.19 12.31
C GLU A 2 21.21 -4.01 11.51
N LEU A 3 20.71 -3.52 10.36
CA LEU A 3 19.69 -4.25 9.59
C LEU A 3 20.21 -5.62 9.15
N ARG A 4 21.48 -5.68 8.74
CA ARG A 4 22.10 -6.94 8.32
C ARG A 4 22.12 -7.99 9.43
N GLU A 5 22.36 -7.57 10.67
CA GLU A 5 22.37 -8.47 11.83
C GLU A 5 20.96 -8.95 12.16
N LEU A 6 19.98 -8.04 12.11
CA LEU A 6 18.55 -8.36 12.21
C LEU A 6 18.13 -9.45 11.22
N LEU A 7 18.45 -9.25 9.94
CA LEU A 7 18.13 -10.18 8.86
C LEU A 7 18.83 -11.54 9.06
N GLY A 8 20.10 -11.53 9.49
CA GLY A 8 20.88 -12.75 9.73
C GLY A 8 20.34 -13.62 10.88
N ASN A 9 19.67 -13.00 11.85
CA ASN A 9 19.07 -13.69 13.00
C ASN A 9 17.60 -14.09 12.76
N MET A 10 17.03 -13.75 11.61
CA MET A 10 15.61 -13.95 11.33
C MET A 10 15.27 -15.44 11.20
N LEU A 11 14.18 -15.85 11.87
CA LEU A 11 13.66 -17.20 11.73
C LEU A 11 13.12 -17.40 10.31
N ARG A 12 13.53 -18.50 9.68
CA ARG A 12 12.94 -18.93 8.42
C ARG A 12 11.60 -19.60 8.68
N SER A 13 10.67 -19.40 7.75
CA SER A 13 9.39 -20.09 7.73
C SER A 13 9.61 -21.59 7.61
N GLU A 14 8.85 -22.38 8.38
CA GLU A 14 8.79 -23.84 8.25
C GLU A 14 7.93 -24.27 7.04
N LEU A 15 7.32 -23.32 6.33
CA LEU A 15 6.57 -23.60 5.10
C LEU A 15 7.52 -23.97 3.96
N ASP A 16 7.29 -25.14 3.37
CA ASP A 16 8.00 -25.59 2.17
C ASP A 16 7.65 -24.76 0.91
N SER A 17 6.60 -23.94 0.97
CA SER A 17 6.09 -23.16 -0.16
C SER A 17 5.29 -21.94 0.31
N PHE A 18 5.43 -20.82 -0.41
CA PHE A 18 4.57 -19.63 -0.29
C PHE A 18 3.56 -19.53 -1.44
N GLY A 19 3.20 -20.68 -2.03
CA GLY A 19 2.33 -20.78 -3.18
C GLY A 19 3.11 -20.72 -4.50
N LYS A 20 2.67 -21.51 -5.47
CA LYS A 20 3.35 -21.71 -6.76
C LYS A 20 3.70 -20.41 -7.49
N ASP A 21 2.84 -19.40 -7.36
CA ASP A 21 3.03 -18.11 -8.02
C ASP A 21 4.13 -17.28 -7.35
N ILE A 22 4.24 -17.30 -6.01
CA ILE A 22 5.31 -16.62 -5.28
C ILE A 22 6.62 -17.41 -5.45
N ASP A 23 6.61 -18.73 -5.28
CA ASP A 23 7.82 -19.54 -5.35
C ASP A 23 8.51 -19.40 -6.71
N LYS A 24 7.74 -19.52 -7.80
CA LYS A 24 8.26 -19.32 -9.16
C LYS A 24 8.79 -17.90 -9.37
N THR A 25 8.11 -16.90 -8.83
CA THR A 25 8.54 -15.50 -8.99
C THR A 25 9.80 -15.23 -8.18
N ASN A 26 9.93 -15.79 -6.98
CA ASN A 26 11.12 -15.70 -6.14
C ASN A 26 12.34 -16.32 -6.86
N GLU A 27 12.18 -17.49 -7.47
CA GLU A 27 13.26 -18.13 -8.24
C GLU A 27 13.80 -17.21 -9.35
N ILE A 28 12.91 -16.55 -10.08
CA ILE A 28 13.29 -15.62 -11.16
C ILE A 28 13.92 -14.34 -10.57
N LEU A 29 13.31 -13.75 -9.53
CA LEU A 29 13.82 -12.53 -8.90
C LEU A 29 15.23 -12.70 -8.31
N PHE A 30 15.51 -13.84 -7.68
CA PHE A 30 16.80 -14.08 -7.02
C PHE A 30 17.88 -14.62 -7.97
N SER A 31 17.52 -15.00 -9.20
CA SER A 31 18.47 -15.34 -10.27
C SER A 31 18.79 -14.16 -11.19
N GLU A 32 17.94 -13.13 -11.24
CA GLU A 32 18.15 -11.93 -12.06
C GLU A 32 18.97 -10.86 -11.31
N PRO A 33 20.17 -10.48 -11.76
CA PRO A 33 20.95 -9.40 -11.15
C PRO A 33 20.49 -7.99 -11.53
N ASP A 34 19.81 -7.80 -12.66
CA ASP A 34 19.38 -6.49 -13.14
C ASP A 34 18.14 -5.98 -12.40
N LYS A 35 18.30 -4.86 -11.70
CA LYS A 35 17.22 -4.22 -10.93
C LYS A 35 16.06 -3.75 -11.81
N GLU A 36 16.29 -3.31 -13.05
CA GLU A 36 15.17 -2.90 -13.92
C GLU A 36 14.33 -4.11 -14.32
N LYS A 37 14.97 -5.24 -14.65
CA LYS A 37 14.25 -6.49 -14.93
C LYS A 37 13.51 -7.02 -13.70
N LYS A 38 14.06 -6.87 -12.50
CA LYS A 38 13.34 -7.21 -11.25
C LYS A 38 12.03 -6.42 -11.10
N LYS A 39 11.98 -5.16 -11.54
CA LYS A 39 10.73 -4.37 -11.57
C LYS A 39 9.71 -4.98 -12.53
N GLU A 40 10.15 -5.39 -13.72
CA GLU A 40 9.30 -6.03 -14.72
C GLU A 40 8.73 -7.35 -14.19
N ILE A 41 9.57 -8.18 -13.57
CA ILE A 41 9.17 -9.45 -12.94
C ILE A 41 8.13 -9.20 -11.84
N LEU A 42 8.37 -8.22 -10.96
CA LEU A 42 7.41 -7.82 -9.93
C LEU A 42 6.08 -7.39 -10.55
N PHE A 43 6.10 -6.51 -11.55
CA PHE A 43 4.89 -6.02 -12.20
C PHE A 43 4.11 -7.12 -12.93
N ASP A 44 4.78 -8.10 -13.51
CA ASP A 44 4.11 -9.26 -14.12
C ASP A 44 3.34 -10.10 -13.11
N TRP A 45 3.87 -10.21 -11.88
CA TRP A 45 3.14 -10.82 -10.77
C TRP A 45 1.99 -9.93 -10.28
N VAL A 46 2.26 -8.64 -10.03
CA VAL A 46 1.27 -7.67 -9.52
C VAL A 46 0.04 -7.59 -10.41
N LYS A 47 0.19 -7.51 -11.75
CA LYS A 47 -0.93 -7.47 -12.72
C LYS A 47 -1.95 -8.60 -12.54
N ARG A 48 -1.51 -9.74 -12.00
CA ARG A 48 -2.29 -10.98 -11.91
C ARG A 48 -2.80 -11.24 -10.50
N PHE A 49 -1.95 -11.03 -9.49
CA PHE A 49 -2.15 -11.60 -8.16
C PHE A 49 -2.38 -10.59 -7.04
N GLN A 50 -2.08 -9.30 -7.24
CA GLN A 50 -2.40 -8.27 -6.24
C GLN A 50 -3.92 -8.02 -6.20
N PRO A 51 -4.56 -7.95 -5.01
CA PRO A 51 -5.98 -7.63 -4.90
C PRO A 51 -6.34 -6.20 -5.32
N CYS A 52 -5.43 -5.24 -5.09
CA CYS A 52 -5.65 -3.83 -5.38
C CYS A 52 -5.78 -3.58 -6.90
N MET A 53 -6.94 -3.10 -7.34
CA MET A 53 -7.20 -2.82 -8.75
C MET A 53 -6.29 -1.71 -9.29
N LEU A 54 -6.06 -0.65 -8.51
CA LEU A 54 -5.14 0.44 -8.88
C LEU A 54 -3.73 -0.09 -9.11
N GLY A 55 -3.22 -0.92 -8.19
CA GLY A 55 -1.90 -1.56 -8.33
C GLY A 55 -1.82 -2.44 -9.58
N ARG A 56 -2.84 -3.24 -9.87
CA ARG A 56 -2.90 -4.08 -11.09
C ARG A 56 -2.90 -3.26 -12.37
N LEU A 57 -3.68 -2.19 -12.41
CA LEU A 57 -3.80 -1.30 -13.56
C LEU A 57 -2.50 -0.53 -13.80
N GLY A 58 -1.90 0.03 -12.75
CA GLY A 58 -0.62 0.74 -12.82
C GLY A 58 0.52 -0.18 -13.24
N ALA A 59 0.65 -1.38 -12.66
CA ALA A 59 1.62 -2.38 -13.12
C ALA A 59 1.39 -2.74 -14.60
N GLY A 60 0.13 -2.77 -15.03
CA GLY A 60 -0.30 -2.98 -16.42
C GLY A 60 -0.12 -1.79 -17.36
N LYS A 61 0.35 -0.62 -16.88
CA LYS A 61 0.39 0.66 -17.61
C LYS A 61 -0.97 1.03 -18.22
N LYS A 62 -2.04 0.81 -17.47
CA LYS A 62 -3.43 1.11 -17.85
C LYS A 62 -3.98 2.26 -17.01
N GLN A 63 -5.02 2.91 -17.54
CA GLN A 63 -5.71 4.03 -16.88
C GLN A 63 -4.77 5.18 -16.49
N HIS A 64 -3.62 5.35 -17.17
CA HIS A 64 -2.67 6.42 -16.88
C HIS A 64 -2.10 6.44 -15.45
N ILE A 65 -2.19 5.33 -14.72
CA ILE A 65 -1.58 5.19 -13.40
C ILE A 65 -0.08 4.92 -13.58
N ASN A 66 0.76 5.78 -12.99
CA ASN A 66 2.21 5.66 -13.03
C ASN A 66 2.76 5.28 -11.65
N ILE A 67 3.57 4.22 -11.62
CA ILE A 67 4.16 3.69 -10.39
C ILE A 67 5.68 3.70 -10.53
N SER A 68 6.37 4.46 -9.67
CA SER A 68 7.83 4.37 -9.55
C SER A 68 8.20 3.16 -8.69
N VAL A 69 9.29 2.47 -9.04
CA VAL A 69 9.78 1.32 -8.27
C VAL A 69 11.27 1.46 -8.04
N TYR A 70 11.68 1.38 -6.78
CA TYR A 70 13.08 1.32 -6.38
C TYR A 70 13.35 -0.06 -5.81
N VAL A 71 14.35 -0.77 -6.37
CA VAL A 71 14.73 -2.10 -5.92
C VAL A 71 15.92 -2.01 -4.97
N ILE A 72 15.75 -2.52 -3.77
CA ILE A 72 16.76 -2.67 -2.73
C ILE A 72 17.04 -4.16 -2.60
N ASP A 73 18.29 -4.59 -2.81
CA ASP A 73 18.66 -6.00 -2.75
C ASP A 73 19.75 -6.30 -1.71
N ASP A 74 20.14 -7.57 -1.60
CA ASP A 74 21.16 -8.03 -0.64
C ASP A 74 22.50 -7.27 -0.76
N ASN A 75 22.86 -6.76 -1.95
CA ASN A 75 24.10 -6.01 -2.13
C ASN A 75 24.00 -4.59 -1.58
N ASP A 76 22.82 -3.98 -1.58
CA ASP A 76 22.59 -2.71 -0.90
C ASP A 76 22.67 -2.89 0.61
N VAL A 77 22.06 -3.95 1.16
CA VAL A 77 22.11 -4.27 2.59
C VAL A 77 23.56 -4.48 3.07
N LYS A 78 24.41 -5.13 2.26
CA LYS A 78 25.83 -5.33 2.59
C LYS A 78 26.63 -4.05 2.73
N LYS A 79 26.18 -2.93 2.15
CA LYS A 79 26.84 -1.61 2.26
C LYS A 79 26.58 -0.92 3.60
N GLY A 80 25.65 -1.44 4.41
CA GLY A 80 25.38 -0.96 5.78
C GLY A 80 24.22 0.03 5.89
N ASP A 81 23.79 0.28 7.13
CA ASP A 81 22.61 1.09 7.44
C ASP A 81 22.73 2.54 6.96
N GLU A 82 23.90 3.17 7.10
CA GLU A 82 24.13 4.56 6.66
C GLU A 82 23.94 4.70 5.14
N TYR A 83 24.45 3.75 4.35
CA TYR A 83 24.23 3.73 2.91
C TYR A 83 22.73 3.58 2.59
N LEU A 84 22.05 2.64 3.24
CA LEU A 84 20.62 2.40 3.00
C LEU A 84 19.77 3.61 3.34
N HIS A 85 20.03 4.25 4.47
CA HIS A 85 19.36 5.47 4.88
C HIS A 85 19.49 6.55 3.79
N ASN A 86 20.72 6.87 3.37
CA ASN A 86 20.96 7.92 2.38
C ASN A 86 20.35 7.57 1.02
N TYR A 87 20.52 6.33 0.56
CA TYR A 87 19.96 5.86 -0.71
C TYR A 87 18.42 5.93 -0.72
N LEU A 88 17.77 5.53 0.38
CA LEU A 88 16.31 5.57 0.49
C LEU A 88 15.76 7.00 0.57
N GLN A 89 16.47 7.93 1.22
CA GLN A 89 16.14 9.35 1.17
C GLN A 89 16.27 9.91 -0.25
N ASP A 90 17.32 9.55 -0.99
CA ASP A 90 17.48 9.96 -2.39
C ASP A 90 16.35 9.43 -3.28
N CYS A 91 15.96 8.17 -3.11
CA CYS A 91 14.79 7.57 -3.79
C CYS A 91 13.49 8.32 -3.45
N ARG A 92 13.30 8.71 -2.18
CA ARG A 92 12.12 9.47 -1.75
C ARG A 92 12.06 10.84 -2.40
N HIS A 93 13.16 11.59 -2.39
CA HIS A 93 13.25 12.89 -3.07
C HIS A 93 13.03 12.77 -4.58
N ASP A 94 13.58 11.72 -5.22
CA ASP A 94 13.36 11.46 -6.64
C ASP A 94 11.90 11.20 -6.95
N TRP A 95 11.24 10.34 -6.18
CA TRP A 95 9.82 10.09 -6.35
C TRP A 95 8.99 11.35 -6.14
N LYS A 96 9.26 12.16 -5.11
CA LYS A 96 8.56 13.43 -4.90
C LYS A 96 8.72 14.37 -6.09
N ARG A 97 9.92 14.51 -6.65
CA ARG A 97 10.14 15.31 -7.89
C ARG A 97 9.37 14.77 -9.09
N ARG A 98 9.30 13.45 -9.26
CA ARG A 98 8.53 12.79 -10.35
C ARG A 98 7.02 12.96 -10.14
N SER A 99 6.57 12.83 -8.90
CA SER A 99 5.18 13.01 -8.49
C SER A 99 4.70 14.44 -8.73
N ALA A 100 5.53 15.44 -8.41
CA ALA A 100 5.24 16.85 -8.70
C ALA A 100 4.94 17.09 -10.19
N LYS A 101 5.67 16.40 -11.07
CA LYS A 101 5.46 16.43 -12.52
C LYS A 101 4.32 15.52 -13.00
N GLY A 102 3.66 14.80 -12.09
CA GLY A 102 2.64 13.78 -12.37
C GLY A 102 3.17 12.61 -13.20
N GLU A 103 4.47 12.30 -13.09
CA GLU A 103 5.11 11.14 -13.70
C GLU A 103 5.04 9.90 -12.77
N SER A 104 4.51 10.06 -11.57
CA SER A 104 4.36 8.99 -10.57
C SER A 104 3.27 9.32 -9.55
N ASP A 105 2.19 8.55 -9.57
CA ASP A 105 1.07 8.68 -8.62
C ASP A 105 1.26 7.80 -7.37
N ALA A 106 2.12 6.78 -7.51
CA ALA A 106 2.49 5.85 -6.45
C ALA A 106 3.99 5.49 -6.52
N VAL A 107 4.52 4.95 -5.42
CA VAL A 107 5.88 4.38 -5.36
C VAL A 107 5.92 3.07 -4.60
N LEU A 108 6.75 2.15 -5.08
CA LEU A 108 7.09 0.91 -4.40
C LEU A 108 8.58 0.91 -4.04
N TYR A 109 8.90 0.80 -2.75
CA TYR A 109 10.23 0.42 -2.28
C TYR A 109 10.26 -1.10 -2.15
N PHE A 110 10.84 -1.74 -3.16
CA PHE A 110 10.88 -3.19 -3.26
C PHE A 110 12.15 -3.74 -2.62
N PHE A 111 12.01 -4.24 -1.40
CA PHE A 111 13.06 -4.92 -0.65
C PHE A 111 13.17 -6.37 -1.11
N ASN A 112 13.86 -6.56 -2.23
CA ASN A 112 14.15 -7.87 -2.79
C ASN A 112 15.33 -8.56 -2.08
N ILE A 113 15.09 -8.93 -0.81
CA ILE A 113 16.08 -9.46 0.14
C ILE A 113 15.73 -10.91 0.48
N LYS A 114 16.72 -11.81 0.41
CA LYS A 114 16.48 -13.26 0.55
C LYS A 114 15.95 -13.64 1.93
N GLU A 115 16.51 -13.07 2.98
CA GLU A 115 16.11 -13.33 4.36
C GLU A 115 14.64 -12.95 4.57
N LEU A 116 14.18 -11.81 4.05
CA LEU A 116 12.78 -11.39 4.12
C LEU A 116 11.84 -12.30 3.32
N ALA A 117 12.29 -12.83 2.18
CA ALA A 117 11.47 -13.69 1.33
C ALA A 117 11.19 -15.07 1.92
N THR A 118 11.98 -15.46 2.92
CA THR A 118 11.84 -16.75 3.62
C THR A 118 11.48 -16.57 5.09
N ALA A 119 11.26 -15.35 5.55
CA ALA A 119 11.00 -15.03 6.94
C ALA A 119 9.69 -15.64 7.45
N ALA A 120 9.70 -16.11 8.69
CA ALA A 120 8.50 -16.39 9.45
C ALA A 120 7.97 -15.10 10.12
N PRO A 121 6.65 -14.99 10.37
CA PRO A 121 6.12 -14.00 11.30
C PRO A 121 6.86 -14.08 12.65
N SER A 122 7.42 -12.96 13.11
CA SER A 122 8.26 -12.91 14.32
C SER A 122 8.51 -11.49 14.80
N ASP A 123 9.07 -11.35 16.01
CA ASP A 123 9.53 -10.06 16.55
C ASP A 123 10.59 -9.41 15.66
N LEU A 124 11.53 -10.21 15.13
CA LEU A 124 12.60 -9.71 14.24
C LEU A 124 12.05 -9.22 12.91
N LEU A 125 10.95 -9.80 12.41
CA LEU A 125 10.29 -9.31 11.19
C LEU A 125 9.67 -7.92 11.43
N VAL A 126 9.03 -7.72 12.58
CA VAL A 126 8.50 -6.41 12.97
C VAL A 126 9.63 -5.40 13.10
N GLU A 127 10.71 -5.72 13.81
CA GLU A 127 11.85 -4.82 14.00
C GLU A 127 12.53 -4.46 12.67
N ALA A 128 12.64 -5.42 11.75
CA ALA A 128 13.14 -5.16 10.39
C ALA A 128 12.24 -4.19 9.63
N PHE A 129 10.92 -4.34 9.71
CA PHE A 129 9.97 -3.45 9.02
C PHE A 129 9.95 -2.04 9.63
N GLU A 130 10.00 -1.93 10.95
CA GLU A 130 10.15 -0.63 11.64
C GLU A 130 11.43 0.05 11.21
N LYS A 131 12.56 -0.68 11.17
CA LYS A 131 13.86 -0.13 10.77
C LYS A 131 13.90 0.33 9.31
N LEU A 132 13.38 -0.48 8.38
CA LEU A 132 13.25 -0.09 6.97
C LEU A 132 12.35 1.14 6.79
N SER A 133 11.27 1.23 7.56
CA SER A 133 10.36 2.38 7.54
C SER A 133 11.03 3.63 8.12
N ASN A 134 11.79 3.50 9.21
CA ASN A 134 12.57 4.60 9.81
C ASN A 134 13.62 5.16 8.85
N PHE A 135 14.19 4.34 7.96
CA PHE A 135 15.13 4.85 6.94
C PHE A 135 14.46 5.76 5.90
N ILE A 136 13.16 5.63 5.66
CA ILE A 136 12.42 6.42 4.66
C ILE A 136 11.71 7.60 5.32
N PHE A 137 11.04 7.35 6.45
CA PHE A 137 10.15 8.29 7.12
C PHE A 137 10.78 8.80 8.43
N HIS A 138 11.95 9.43 8.31
CA HIS A 138 12.72 9.90 9.47
C HIS A 138 11.92 10.91 10.32
N GLU A 139 10.98 11.64 9.73
CA GLU A 139 10.11 12.58 10.46
C GLU A 139 9.15 11.90 11.44
N TYR A 140 8.87 10.61 11.23
CA TYR A 140 8.03 9.79 12.10
C TYR A 140 8.84 8.87 13.01
N ALA A 141 10.17 8.88 12.90
CA ALA A 141 11.00 7.98 13.70
C ALA A 141 10.90 8.33 15.20
N PRO A 142 10.67 7.33 16.08
CA PRO A 142 10.52 5.92 15.77
C PRO A 142 9.12 5.56 15.24
N ILE A 143 9.09 4.81 14.14
CA ILE A 143 7.88 4.15 13.64
C ILE A 143 7.37 3.15 14.69
N HIS A 144 6.06 3.19 14.91
CA HIS A 144 5.31 2.26 15.75
C HIS A 144 4.33 1.40 14.94
N THR A 145 4.09 0.17 15.41
CA THR A 145 3.06 -0.72 14.86
C THR A 145 1.64 -0.27 15.17
N ASP A 146 0.66 -0.77 14.41
CA ASP A 146 -0.77 -0.44 14.51
C ASP A 146 -1.10 1.06 14.36
N VAL A 147 -0.24 1.77 13.62
CA VAL A 147 -0.39 3.19 13.26
C VAL A 147 -0.53 3.34 11.74
N ILE A 148 -1.45 4.20 11.34
CA ILE A 148 -1.64 4.66 9.97
C ILE A 148 -0.69 5.83 9.75
N TYR A 149 0.27 5.64 8.85
CA TYR A 149 1.16 6.70 8.39
C TYR A 149 0.79 7.09 6.97
N THR A 150 0.97 8.36 6.67
CA THR A 150 0.80 8.88 5.32
C THR A 150 2.00 9.69 4.88
N GLU A 151 2.25 9.66 3.58
CA GLU A 151 3.22 10.48 2.89
C GLU A 151 2.51 11.61 2.14
N ALA A 152 3.25 12.67 1.81
CA ALA A 152 2.80 13.71 0.91
C ALA A 152 3.27 13.44 -0.53
N ALA A 153 2.32 13.20 -1.44
CA ALA A 153 2.55 13.14 -2.87
C ALA A 153 2.35 14.52 -3.49
N PRO A 154 3.42 15.23 -3.92
CA PRO A 154 3.29 16.54 -4.53
C PRO A 154 2.73 16.47 -5.96
N LEU A 155 1.97 17.46 -6.39
CA LEU A 155 1.58 17.67 -7.78
C LEU A 155 1.59 19.16 -8.09
N GLU A 156 2.23 19.52 -9.20
CA GLU A 156 2.14 20.86 -9.75
C GLU A 156 0.89 20.97 -10.65
N MET A 157 0.05 21.96 -10.34
CA MET A 157 -1.15 22.31 -11.10
C MET A 157 -1.25 23.83 -11.22
N ASP A 158 -1.39 24.33 -12.44
CA ASP A 158 -1.55 25.77 -12.73
C ASP A 158 -0.49 26.66 -12.04
N GLY A 159 0.76 26.21 -12.03
CA GLY A 159 1.89 26.93 -11.42
C GLY A 159 1.86 26.95 -9.88
N LYS A 160 1.10 26.07 -9.24
CA LYS A 160 1.03 25.90 -7.78
C LYS A 160 1.38 24.48 -7.39
N MET A 161 2.00 24.34 -6.21
CA MET A 161 2.30 23.04 -5.61
C MET A 161 1.20 22.62 -4.63
N PHE A 162 0.73 21.38 -4.76
CA PHE A 162 -0.24 20.76 -3.86
C PHE A 162 0.33 19.45 -3.32
N LEU A 163 0.21 19.22 -2.02
CA LEU A 163 0.55 17.97 -1.36
C LEU A 163 -0.70 17.13 -1.13
N TYR A 164 -0.77 15.95 -1.72
CA TYR A 164 -1.86 15.01 -1.54
C TYR A 164 -1.48 13.95 -0.53
N LYS A 165 -2.43 13.61 0.35
CA LYS A 165 -2.25 12.55 1.34
C LYS A 165 -2.14 11.20 0.62
N ALA A 166 -1.14 10.42 0.99
CA ALA A 166 -0.82 9.15 0.35
C ALA A 166 -0.70 8.06 1.41
N GLY A 167 -1.52 7.00 1.30
CA GLY A 167 -1.48 5.88 2.23
C GLY A 167 -0.17 5.09 2.08
N ILE A 168 0.42 4.69 3.21
CA ILE A 168 1.65 3.88 3.24
C ILE A 168 1.30 2.50 3.79
N ASN A 169 1.58 1.44 3.02
CA ASN A 169 1.32 0.08 3.43
C ASN A 169 2.53 -0.82 3.23
N PHE A 170 2.71 -1.76 4.16
CA PHE A 170 3.76 -2.77 4.08
C PHE A 170 3.18 -4.09 3.56
N PHE A 171 3.74 -4.63 2.47
CA PHE A 171 3.44 -5.94 1.89
C PHE A 171 4.63 -6.87 2.10
N HIS A 172 4.40 -8.16 2.35
CA HIS A 172 5.49 -9.10 2.62
C HIS A 172 5.17 -10.56 2.26
N THR A 173 6.19 -11.35 1.96
CA THR A 173 6.04 -12.77 1.58
C THR A 173 5.41 -13.61 2.69
N ALA A 174 5.78 -13.37 3.95
CA ALA A 174 5.24 -14.09 5.11
C ALA A 174 3.72 -13.89 5.34
N ALA A 175 3.07 -12.96 4.63
CA ALA A 175 1.62 -12.77 4.70
C ALA A 175 0.85 -13.88 3.97
N HIS A 176 1.49 -14.64 3.07
CA HIS A 176 0.80 -15.69 2.31
C HIS A 176 0.16 -16.75 3.23
N LEU A 177 -1.08 -17.13 2.90
CA LEU A 177 -1.95 -18.02 3.69
C LEU A 177 -2.16 -17.65 5.18
N THR A 178 -1.89 -16.40 5.56
CA THR A 178 -2.14 -15.90 6.93
C THR A 178 -3.38 -15.01 7.00
N ALA A 179 -3.76 -14.57 8.20
CA ALA A 179 -4.82 -13.56 8.37
C ALA A 179 -4.43 -12.17 7.79
N ASN A 180 -3.21 -12.02 7.25
CA ASN A 180 -2.72 -10.85 6.54
C ASN A 180 -2.66 -11.06 5.00
N HIS A 181 -3.30 -12.10 4.46
CA HIS A 181 -3.09 -12.58 3.09
C HIS A 181 -3.12 -11.52 1.99
N ASP A 182 -4.00 -10.52 2.12
CA ASP A 182 -4.16 -9.43 1.14
C ASP A 182 -2.86 -8.62 0.96
N ARG A 183 -1.91 -8.72 1.91
CA ARG A 183 -0.60 -8.07 1.90
C ARG A 183 0.54 -8.93 1.33
N ARG A 184 0.24 -10.09 0.75
CA ARG A 184 1.29 -10.96 0.22
C ARG A 184 1.98 -10.37 -1.00
N VAL A 185 3.28 -10.66 -1.13
CA VAL A 185 4.08 -10.27 -2.29
C VAL A 185 5.30 -11.19 -2.41
N PRO A 186 5.81 -11.46 -3.62
CA PRO A 186 7.09 -12.16 -3.78
C PRO A 186 8.28 -11.26 -3.47
N GLY A 187 9.44 -11.87 -3.28
CA GLY A 187 10.74 -11.22 -3.21
C GLY A 187 11.15 -10.71 -1.84
N GLY A 188 10.31 -10.80 -0.81
CA GLY A 188 10.60 -10.30 0.53
C GLY A 188 9.54 -9.34 1.02
N ALA A 189 9.72 -8.05 0.73
CA ALA A 189 8.85 -7.00 1.22
C ALA A 189 8.71 -5.83 0.25
N ILE A 190 7.60 -5.10 0.36
CA ILE A 190 7.36 -3.83 -0.34
C ILE A 190 6.74 -2.83 0.62
N ILE A 191 7.32 -1.63 0.71
CA ILE A 191 6.57 -0.44 1.16
C ILE A 191 5.92 0.17 -0.08
N SER A 192 4.60 0.23 -0.08
CA SER A 192 3.79 0.86 -1.12
C SER A 192 3.26 2.19 -0.59
N ILE A 193 3.46 3.26 -1.36
CA ILE A 193 2.85 4.57 -1.12
C ILE A 193 1.93 4.87 -2.29
N ASN A 194 0.64 5.10 -2.01
CA ASN A 194 -0.37 5.32 -3.04
C ASN A 194 -1.21 6.56 -2.70
N SER A 195 -1.25 7.54 -3.61
CA SER A 195 -2.10 8.72 -3.47
C SER A 195 -3.22 8.72 -4.52
N VAL A 196 -4.41 8.33 -4.08
CA VAL A 196 -5.60 8.32 -4.93
C VAL A 196 -6.05 9.72 -5.34
N GLY A 197 -5.87 10.73 -4.48
CA GLY A 197 -6.19 12.11 -4.84
C GLY A 197 -5.17 12.75 -5.76
N HIS A 198 -3.89 12.43 -5.61
CA HIS A 198 -2.87 12.82 -6.58
C HIS A 198 -3.23 12.30 -7.98
N TYR A 199 -3.53 11.00 -8.08
CA TYR A 199 -3.96 10.38 -9.33
C TYR A 199 -5.21 11.03 -9.91
N ALA A 200 -6.24 11.30 -9.09
CA ALA A 200 -7.46 11.98 -9.52
C ALA A 200 -7.16 13.35 -10.16
N ASN A 201 -6.31 14.13 -9.51
CA ASN A 201 -5.95 15.47 -9.97
C ASN A 201 -5.02 15.43 -11.18
N ASN A 202 -4.12 14.44 -11.26
CA ASN A 202 -3.27 14.23 -12.43
C ASN A 202 -4.10 13.87 -13.67
N LEU A 203 -5.15 13.06 -13.52
CA LEU A 203 -6.10 12.77 -14.61
C LEU A 203 -6.81 14.03 -15.12
N ILE A 204 -7.24 14.94 -14.22
CA ILE A 204 -7.84 16.22 -14.59
C ILE A 204 -6.81 17.10 -15.32
N ARG A 205 -5.60 17.18 -14.77
CA ARG A 205 -4.48 17.93 -15.37
C ARG A 205 -4.15 17.45 -16.80
N MET A 206 -4.32 16.16 -17.06
CA MET A 206 -4.16 15.56 -18.39
C MET A 206 -5.38 15.77 -19.31
N GLY A 207 -6.46 16.38 -18.84
CA GLY A 207 -7.69 16.60 -19.59
C GLY A 207 -8.53 15.34 -19.81
N LEU A 208 -8.29 14.27 -19.02
CA LEU A 208 -9.01 12.99 -19.15
C LEU A 208 -10.34 12.99 -18.40
N PHE A 209 -10.46 13.84 -17.38
CA PHE A 209 -11.67 14.03 -16.61
C PHE A 209 -11.99 15.53 -16.53
N PRO A 210 -13.28 15.91 -16.58
CA PRO A 210 -13.68 17.31 -16.59
C PRO A 210 -13.52 18.00 -15.23
N ASP A 211 -13.66 17.23 -14.15
CA ASP A 211 -13.66 17.73 -12.78
C ASP A 211 -13.29 16.62 -11.77
N LEU A 212 -13.05 17.05 -10.53
CA LEU A 212 -12.64 16.17 -9.44
C LEU A 212 -13.73 15.20 -9.02
N GLU A 213 -15.00 15.60 -9.07
CA GLU A 213 -16.12 14.74 -8.68
C GLU A 213 -16.22 13.50 -9.58
N THR A 214 -16.10 13.70 -10.90
CA THR A 214 -16.10 12.63 -11.89
C THR A 214 -14.86 11.72 -11.74
N ALA A 215 -13.69 12.31 -11.50
CA ALA A 215 -12.46 11.54 -11.28
C ALA A 215 -12.52 10.70 -9.99
N VAL A 216 -13.02 11.27 -8.89
CA VAL A 216 -13.22 10.57 -7.61
C VAL A 216 -14.19 9.40 -7.78
N SER A 217 -15.33 9.61 -8.44
CA SER A 217 -16.30 8.53 -8.70
C SER A 217 -15.70 7.37 -9.49
N HIS A 218 -14.86 7.67 -10.49
CA HIS A 218 -14.13 6.65 -11.23
C HIS A 218 -13.19 5.84 -10.32
N ILE A 219 -12.41 6.50 -9.47
CA ILE A 219 -11.44 5.82 -8.59
C ILE A 219 -12.15 5.04 -7.49
N GLN A 220 -13.25 5.56 -6.94
CA GLN A 220 -14.07 4.88 -5.95
C GLN A 220 -14.58 3.53 -6.48
N LYS A 221 -14.97 3.46 -7.77
CA LYS A 221 -15.35 2.21 -8.44
C LYS A 221 -14.18 1.20 -8.45
N LEU A 222 -12.94 1.65 -8.67
CA LEU A 222 -11.76 0.79 -8.60
C LEU A 222 -11.47 0.32 -7.16
N ALA A 223 -11.72 1.17 -6.15
CA ALA A 223 -11.59 0.81 -4.75
C ALA A 223 -12.61 -0.28 -4.37
N TRP A 224 -13.89 -0.14 -4.76
CA TRP A 224 -14.90 -1.19 -4.59
C TRP A 224 -14.47 -2.51 -5.21
N GLN A 225 -13.88 -2.48 -6.41
CA GLN A 225 -13.40 -3.69 -7.06
C GLN A 225 -12.23 -4.36 -6.34
N SER A 226 -11.54 -3.70 -5.42
CA SER A 226 -10.39 -4.24 -4.70
C SER A 226 -10.80 -5.04 -3.46
N ILE A 227 -11.91 -4.66 -2.82
CA ILE A 227 -12.43 -5.31 -1.61
C ILE A 227 -12.82 -6.75 -1.93
N GLY A 228 -12.45 -7.70 -1.06
CA GLY A 228 -12.81 -9.12 -1.26
C GLY A 228 -11.94 -9.88 -2.27
N LYS A 229 -10.88 -9.26 -2.82
CA LYS A 229 -10.05 -9.88 -3.85
C LYS A 229 -8.81 -10.61 -3.35
N GLY A 230 -8.46 -10.52 -2.07
CA GLY A 230 -7.24 -11.13 -1.56
C GLY A 230 -7.17 -12.65 -1.79
N GLY A 231 -8.31 -13.34 -1.69
CA GLY A 231 -8.38 -14.80 -1.77
C GLY A 231 -8.22 -15.42 -3.15
N PHE A 232 -8.15 -14.64 -4.25
CA PHE A 232 -8.10 -15.19 -5.61
C PHE A 232 -6.94 -16.17 -5.85
N SER A 233 -5.85 -16.03 -5.12
CA SER A 233 -4.67 -16.90 -5.19
C SER A 233 -4.64 -18.06 -4.21
N ALA A 234 -5.60 -18.16 -3.28
CA ALA A 234 -5.56 -19.08 -2.14
C ALA A 234 -6.75 -20.05 -2.03
N GLY A 235 -7.54 -20.19 -3.11
CA GLY A 235 -8.67 -21.13 -3.15
C GLY A 235 -10.03 -20.48 -3.43
N GLY A 236 -10.10 -19.16 -3.61
CA GLY A 236 -11.32 -18.45 -4.02
C GLY A 236 -11.70 -17.30 -3.08
N LYS A 237 -12.92 -16.78 -3.23
CA LYS A 237 -13.40 -15.62 -2.45
C LYS A 237 -13.40 -15.85 -0.94
N ASP A 238 -13.53 -17.11 -0.50
CA ASP A 238 -13.55 -17.51 0.91
C ASP A 238 -12.19 -17.34 1.60
N SER A 239 -11.13 -17.08 0.83
CA SER A 239 -9.77 -16.90 1.33
C SER A 239 -9.34 -15.43 1.40
N SER A 240 -10.27 -14.48 1.27
CA SER A 240 -10.01 -13.03 1.41
C SER A 240 -9.95 -12.60 2.88
N THR A 241 -9.16 -11.57 3.18
CA THR A 241 -9.10 -10.96 4.53
C THR A 241 -9.84 -9.62 4.63
N SER A 242 -10.48 -9.21 3.53
CA SER A 242 -11.43 -8.09 3.42
C SER A 242 -12.73 -8.56 2.74
N TRP A 243 -13.86 -7.92 3.05
CA TRP A 243 -15.19 -8.26 2.53
C TRP A 243 -16.10 -7.04 2.41
N HIS A 244 -16.94 -7.04 1.38
CA HIS A 244 -18.03 -6.08 1.30
C HIS A 244 -19.05 -6.31 2.42
N ASN A 245 -19.48 -5.23 3.07
CA ASN A 245 -20.64 -5.26 3.95
C ASN A 245 -21.93 -5.29 3.11
N ILE A 246 -23.00 -5.86 3.67
CA ILE A 246 -24.31 -5.85 3.04
C ILE A 246 -25.02 -4.54 3.40
N ASP A 247 -25.53 -3.86 2.38
CA ASP A 247 -26.44 -2.73 2.51
C ASP A 247 -27.89 -3.24 2.37
N PRO A 248 -28.68 -3.26 3.46
CA PRO A 248 -30.06 -3.71 3.43
C PRO A 248 -30.99 -2.74 2.69
N GLU A 249 -30.64 -1.46 2.62
CA GLU A 249 -31.41 -0.43 1.89
C GLU A 249 -31.07 -0.43 0.41
N ASN A 250 -29.95 -1.05 0.05
CA ASN A 250 -29.51 -1.24 -1.32
C ASN A 250 -29.37 0.10 -2.07
N THR A 251 -28.64 1.01 -1.44
CA THR A 251 -28.43 2.40 -1.87
C THR A 251 -27.52 2.54 -3.09
N CYS A 252 -26.80 1.48 -3.49
CA CYS A 252 -25.92 1.52 -4.65
C CYS A 252 -26.73 1.71 -5.95
N PRO A 253 -26.38 2.69 -6.81
CA PRO A 253 -26.93 2.75 -8.16
C PRO A 253 -26.43 1.54 -8.97
N PHE A 254 -27.28 0.54 -9.19
CA PHE A 254 -26.93 -0.72 -9.86
C PHE A 254 -26.24 -0.57 -11.22
N HIS A 255 -26.54 0.51 -11.96
CA HIS A 255 -25.95 0.79 -13.27
C HIS A 255 -24.48 1.20 -13.18
N GLU A 256 -24.00 1.63 -12.02
CA GLU A 256 -22.61 2.03 -11.79
C GLU A 256 -21.78 0.96 -11.08
N ARG A 257 -22.41 -0.15 -10.67
CA ARG A 257 -21.77 -1.23 -9.94
C ARG A 257 -20.86 -2.06 -10.86
N PRO A 258 -19.57 -2.25 -10.52
CA PRO A 258 -18.72 -3.19 -11.23
C PRO A 258 -19.21 -4.64 -11.08
N GLY A 259 -19.24 -5.41 -12.18
CA GLY A 259 -19.88 -6.73 -12.21
C GLY A 259 -19.37 -7.76 -11.17
N ASN A 260 -18.15 -7.59 -10.67
CA ASN A 260 -17.54 -8.46 -9.67
C ASN A 260 -17.86 -8.10 -8.20
N VAL A 261 -18.61 -7.02 -7.96
CA VAL A 261 -19.03 -6.52 -6.64
C VAL A 261 -20.45 -7.07 -6.32
N PRO A 262 -20.81 -7.45 -5.08
CA PRO A 262 -22.16 -7.96 -4.77
C PRO A 262 -23.28 -6.95 -5.04
N ASP A 263 -24.48 -7.41 -5.40
CA ASP A 263 -25.62 -6.55 -5.78
C ASP A 263 -26.09 -5.60 -4.67
N ASN A 264 -25.96 -6.00 -3.41
CA ASN A 264 -26.39 -5.26 -2.23
C ASN A 264 -25.18 -4.90 -1.33
N PHE A 265 -24.05 -4.55 -1.93
CA PHE A 265 -22.89 -4.12 -1.15
C PHE A 265 -23.08 -2.70 -0.60
N SER A 266 -22.50 -2.45 0.57
CA SER A 266 -22.37 -1.10 1.11
C SER A 266 -21.31 -0.32 0.33
N ILE A 267 -21.72 0.81 -0.25
CA ILE A 267 -20.85 1.74 -0.99
C ILE A 267 -19.93 2.55 -0.06
N LYS A 268 -20.22 2.53 1.24
CA LYS A 268 -19.58 3.36 2.27
C LYS A 268 -18.54 2.58 3.06
N ASN A 269 -18.94 1.41 3.54
CA ASN A 269 -18.20 0.66 4.54
C ASN A 269 -17.92 -0.78 4.09
N TYR A 270 -16.86 -1.36 4.63
CA TYR A 270 -16.46 -2.75 4.43
C TYR A 270 -15.88 -3.33 5.72
N THR A 271 -15.66 -4.64 5.74
CA THR A 271 -15.06 -5.34 6.87
C THR A 271 -13.72 -5.94 6.47
N ALA A 272 -12.75 -5.98 7.38
CA ALA A 272 -11.52 -6.75 7.20
C ALA A 272 -11.02 -7.35 8.53
N LYS A 273 -9.99 -8.20 8.48
CA LYS A 273 -9.32 -8.75 9.67
C LYS A 273 -8.37 -7.78 10.37
N TYR A 274 -8.11 -6.64 9.75
CA TYR A 274 -7.23 -5.57 10.23
C TYR A 274 -7.60 -4.28 9.52
N HIS A 275 -7.14 -3.15 10.04
CA HIS A 275 -7.24 -1.89 9.32
C HIS A 275 -6.27 -1.88 8.14
N THR A 276 -6.82 -1.79 6.93
CA THR A 276 -6.07 -1.92 5.67
C THR A 276 -5.00 -0.86 5.47
N ASP A 277 -5.14 0.32 6.09
CA ASP A 277 -4.19 1.43 6.03
C ASP A 277 -3.10 1.48 7.11
N ILE A 278 -3.09 0.55 8.07
CA ILE A 278 -1.98 0.46 9.04
C ILE A 278 -0.67 0.15 8.31
N LEU A 279 0.44 0.82 8.65
CA LEU A 279 1.73 0.52 8.02
C LEU A 279 2.17 -0.91 8.36
N ILE A 280 2.38 -1.20 9.66
CA ILE A 280 2.77 -2.53 10.18
C ILE A 280 1.70 -3.00 11.18
N PRO A 281 0.81 -3.94 10.80
CA PRO A 281 -0.17 -4.52 11.73
C PRO A 281 0.56 -5.50 12.66
N ASP A 282 0.69 -5.14 13.95
CA ASP A 282 1.64 -5.77 14.88
C ASP A 282 1.41 -7.27 14.97
N ARG A 283 0.22 -7.65 15.45
CA ARG A 283 -0.11 -9.03 15.76
C ARG A 283 -0.07 -9.92 14.52
N LEU A 284 -0.45 -9.39 13.36
CA LEU A 284 -0.46 -10.12 12.08
C LEU A 284 0.95 -10.31 11.49
N THR A 285 1.86 -9.38 11.76
CA THR A 285 3.25 -9.45 11.30
C THR A 285 4.10 -10.31 12.23
N ARG A 286 3.79 -10.26 13.53
CA ARG A 286 4.54 -10.94 14.60
C ARG A 286 4.15 -12.40 14.78
N SER A 287 2.86 -12.73 14.61
CA SER A 287 2.32 -14.04 14.99
C SER A 287 1.91 -14.88 13.79
N LEU A 288 2.25 -16.16 13.83
CA LEU A 288 1.70 -17.12 12.87
C LEU A 288 0.16 -17.17 12.98
N SER A 289 -0.48 -17.14 11.82
CA SER A 289 -1.94 -17.19 11.69
C SER A 289 -2.35 -17.92 10.42
N LYS A 290 -3.61 -18.32 10.38
CA LYS A 290 -4.27 -18.84 9.18
C LYS A 290 -5.25 -17.80 8.64
N ILE A 291 -5.58 -17.87 7.35
CA ILE A 291 -6.54 -16.96 6.72
C ILE A 291 -7.85 -16.87 7.49
N ASP A 292 -8.37 -17.98 7.98
CA ASP A 292 -9.66 -18.12 8.65
C ASP A 292 -9.61 -17.99 10.18
N ASP A 293 -8.42 -17.74 10.75
CA ASP A 293 -8.21 -17.70 12.20
C ASP A 293 -9.14 -16.68 12.90
N GLU A 294 -10.05 -17.18 13.74
CA GLU A 294 -11.10 -16.41 14.42
C GLU A 294 -10.55 -15.56 15.57
N LYS A 295 -9.31 -15.81 16.02
CA LYS A 295 -8.68 -15.06 17.12
C LYS A 295 -8.35 -13.61 16.76
N PHE A 296 -8.42 -13.26 15.48
CA PHE A 296 -8.26 -11.90 14.98
C PHE A 296 -9.61 -11.21 14.90
N GLU A 297 -9.69 -10.05 15.54
CA GLU A 297 -10.90 -9.24 15.51
C GLU A 297 -11.25 -8.82 14.08
N LYS A 298 -12.55 -8.65 13.84
CA LYS A 298 -13.04 -8.08 12.59
C LYS A 298 -13.20 -6.58 12.76
N TRP A 299 -12.55 -5.83 11.89
CA TRP A 299 -12.67 -4.38 11.76
C TRP A 299 -13.89 -4.10 10.89
N LYS A 300 -14.99 -3.69 11.50
CA LYS A 300 -16.32 -3.57 10.85
C LYS A 300 -16.65 -2.16 10.38
N TRP A 301 -15.87 -1.18 10.82
CA TRP A 301 -16.11 0.25 10.65
C TRP A 301 -15.15 0.89 9.64
N LEU A 302 -14.52 0.08 8.77
CA LEU A 302 -13.64 0.61 7.72
C LEU A 302 -14.49 1.30 6.66
N THR A 303 -14.05 2.48 6.24
CA THR A 303 -14.79 3.30 5.27
C THR A 303 -13.99 3.56 4.00
N ILE A 304 -14.72 3.98 2.99
CA ILE A 304 -14.22 4.56 1.75
C ILE A 304 -15.02 5.84 1.43
N GLU A 305 -15.72 6.41 2.41
CA GLU A 305 -16.43 7.68 2.26
C GLU A 305 -15.47 8.87 2.11
N TYR A 306 -14.19 8.70 2.46
CA TYR A 306 -13.14 9.69 2.19
C TYR A 306 -12.87 9.89 0.68
N PHE A 307 -13.40 9.01 -0.19
CA PHE A 307 -13.43 9.23 -1.64
C PHE A 307 -14.48 10.29 -1.99
N THR A 308 -14.11 11.55 -1.79
CA THR A 308 -14.98 12.70 -2.02
C THR A 308 -14.21 13.87 -2.60
N ALA A 309 -14.89 14.69 -3.40
CA ALA A 309 -14.39 15.99 -3.83
C ALA A 309 -14.58 17.08 -2.76
N GLN A 310 -15.16 16.75 -1.59
CA GLN A 310 -15.33 17.68 -0.49
C GLN A 310 -13.98 18.21 0.00
N GLN A 311 -13.91 19.52 0.22
CA GLN A 311 -12.79 20.14 0.91
C GLN A 311 -13.01 20.05 2.42
N TYR A 312 -12.05 19.44 3.10
CA TYR A 312 -12.02 19.40 4.55
C TYR A 312 -11.14 20.52 5.11
N GLU A 313 -11.40 20.90 6.36
CA GLU A 313 -10.58 21.86 7.09
C GLU A 313 -9.30 21.19 7.61
N LEU A 314 -8.27 22.00 7.85
CA LEU A 314 -7.02 21.55 8.46
C LEU A 314 -7.32 20.93 9.83
N GLY A 315 -6.77 19.74 10.08
CA GLY A 315 -7.01 18.98 11.30
C GLY A 315 -8.10 17.90 11.16
N CYS A 316 -8.90 17.91 10.09
CA CYS A 316 -9.72 16.77 9.73
C CYS A 316 -8.85 15.59 9.27
N ILE A 317 -9.26 14.37 9.60
CA ILE A 317 -8.55 13.15 9.21
C ILE A 317 -8.47 12.96 7.67
N ASP A 318 -9.49 13.43 6.96
CA ASP A 318 -9.58 13.37 5.49
C ASP A 318 -8.96 14.58 4.79
N PHE A 319 -8.38 15.51 5.56
CA PHE A 319 -7.70 16.67 5.01
C PHE A 319 -6.57 16.27 4.06
N GLY A 320 -6.54 16.91 2.89
CA GLY A 320 -5.50 16.69 1.87
C GLY A 320 -5.66 15.40 1.06
N MET A 321 -6.72 14.61 1.26
CA MET A 321 -6.94 13.38 0.47
C MET A 321 -7.11 13.68 -1.02
N PHE A 322 -8.15 14.45 -1.42
CA PHE A 322 -8.46 14.72 -2.84
C PHE A 322 -8.33 16.18 -3.28
N GLN A 323 -8.40 17.14 -2.35
CA GLN A 323 -8.24 18.57 -2.65
C GLN A 323 -6.78 19.04 -2.58
N GLY A 324 -5.91 18.24 -1.97
CA GLY A 324 -4.51 18.59 -1.72
C GLY A 324 -4.34 19.73 -0.70
N TYR A 325 -3.12 19.87 -0.19
CA TYR A 325 -2.70 20.98 0.66
C TYR A 325 -1.74 21.87 -0.13
N ARG A 326 -2.14 23.12 -0.37
CA ARG A 326 -1.30 24.07 -1.11
C ARG A 326 -0.10 24.48 -0.29
N VAL A 327 1.08 24.44 -0.91
CA VAL A 327 2.36 24.84 -0.30
C VAL A 327 3.21 25.64 -1.29
N ASP A 328 4.29 26.24 -0.78
CA ASP A 328 5.36 26.79 -1.62
C ASP A 328 6.19 25.65 -2.23
N PHE A 329 6.85 25.91 -3.36
CA PHE A 329 7.61 24.88 -4.09
C PHE A 329 8.78 24.31 -3.26
N GLU A 330 9.37 25.13 -2.40
CA GLU A 330 10.45 24.76 -1.48
C GLU A 330 10.01 23.75 -0.41
N ALA A 331 8.70 23.63 -0.17
CA ALA A 331 8.12 22.69 0.78
C ALA A 331 7.68 21.37 0.13
N ILE A 332 8.18 21.03 -1.07
CA ILE A 332 7.86 19.77 -1.77
C ILE A 332 8.12 18.53 -0.92
N ASP A 333 9.17 18.55 -0.09
CA ASP A 333 9.56 17.41 0.74
C ASP A 333 8.85 17.38 2.10
N PHE A 334 8.09 18.42 2.45
CA PHE A 334 7.33 18.49 3.69
C PHE A 334 6.19 17.46 3.71
N ASN A 335 5.91 16.92 4.90
CA ASN A 335 4.78 16.04 5.14
C ASN A 335 3.89 16.62 6.25
N PRO A 336 2.73 17.21 5.92
CA PRO A 336 1.85 17.87 6.88
C PRO A 336 0.92 16.91 7.64
N PHE A 337 0.88 15.63 7.28
CA PHE A 337 -0.19 14.72 7.68
C PHE A 337 0.22 13.91 8.92
N PRO A 338 -0.34 14.18 10.10
CA PRO A 338 0.09 13.49 11.31
C PRO A 338 -0.28 11.99 11.29
N PRO A 339 0.51 11.13 11.93
CA PRO A 339 0.19 9.72 12.07
C PRO A 339 -1.04 9.52 12.96
N ILE A 340 -1.81 8.47 12.68
CA ILE A 340 -3.07 8.17 13.37
C ILE A 340 -2.98 6.77 13.95
N LYS A 341 -3.15 6.65 15.27
CA LYS A 341 -3.27 5.33 15.89
C LYS A 341 -4.58 4.68 15.45
N ALA A 342 -4.48 3.49 14.87
CA ALA A 342 -5.68 2.77 14.44
C ALA A 342 -6.44 2.23 15.65
N VAL A 343 -7.76 2.36 15.62
CA VAL A 343 -8.67 1.87 16.66
C VAL A 343 -9.88 1.25 15.98
N ASN A 344 -10.25 0.04 16.37
CA ASN A 344 -11.45 -0.62 15.87
C ASN A 344 -12.68 -0.04 16.58
N SER A 345 -13.05 1.19 16.22
CA SER A 345 -14.14 1.95 16.85
C SER A 345 -14.99 2.64 15.78
N PRO A 346 -16.32 2.76 15.97
CA PRO A 346 -17.14 3.62 15.13
C PRO A 346 -16.76 5.11 15.22
N ASP A 347 -15.98 5.52 16.23
CA ASP A 347 -15.56 6.92 16.44
C ASP A 347 -14.29 7.29 15.65
N LEU A 348 -13.57 6.28 15.14
CA LEU A 348 -12.42 6.48 14.24
C LEU A 348 -12.71 5.74 12.94
N ILE A 349 -13.37 6.45 12.03
CA ILE A 349 -13.71 5.94 10.71
C ILE A 349 -12.63 6.44 9.75
N TYR A 350 -11.70 5.56 9.37
CA TYR A 350 -10.67 5.80 8.35
C TYR A 350 -10.67 4.65 7.34
#